data_AF-A0A7S0PAX5-F1
#
_entry.id   AF-A0A7S0PAX5-F1
#
_cell.length_a   1.000
_cell.length_b   1.000
_cell.length_c   1.000
_cell.angle_alpha   90.00
_cell.angle_beta   90.00
_cell.angle_gamma   90.00
#
_symmetry.space_group_name_H-M   'P 1'
#
loop_
_entity.id
_entity.type
_entity.pdbx_description
1 polymer ?
#
loop_
_entity_poly.entity_id
_entity_poly.type
_entity_poly.pdbx_seq_one_letter_code
_entity_poly.pdbx_strand_id
1 'polypeptide(L)'
;VLSGSDDANVRVWRARASEAGGKLRERERAAVEYRQALTKRFGHLPEVRRILKYRALPGSLKKAAKRKREAADSENRKLENRRIHSKDSEATREGERSKRIARERV
;
A
#
# COMPACT_ATOMS: atom_id res chain seq x y z
N VAL A 1 -5.13 7.74 -15.02
CA VAL A 1 -5.90 6.62 -14.44
C VAL A 1 -7.37 6.94 -14.60
N LEU A 2 -8.14 6.06 -15.21
CA LEU A 2 -9.59 6.21 -15.33
C LEU A 2 -10.25 5.33 -14.26
N SER A 3 -11.23 5.87 -13.54
CA SER A 3 -12.05 5.10 -12.60
C SER A 3 -13.51 5.23 -13.00
N GLY A 4 -14.16 4.11 -13.31
CA GLY A 4 -15.61 4.00 -13.34
C GLY A 4 -16.11 3.68 -11.93
N SER A 5 -17.11 4.42 -11.49
CA SER A 5 -17.72 4.27 -10.16
C SER A 5 -19.21 3.97 -10.29
N ASP A 6 -19.80 3.45 -9.22
CA ASP A 6 -21.20 3.01 -9.14
C ASP A 6 -22.20 4.19 -9.20
N ASP A 7 -21.69 5.42 -9.08
CA ASP A 7 -22.44 6.67 -9.34
C ASP A 7 -22.65 6.94 -10.86
N ALA A 8 -22.32 5.97 -11.72
CA ALA A 8 -22.33 6.08 -13.19
C ALA A 8 -21.37 7.16 -13.74
N ASN A 9 -20.41 7.64 -12.94
CA ASN A 9 -19.39 8.58 -13.38
C ASN A 9 -18.09 7.89 -13.80
N VAL A 10 -17.48 8.39 -14.87
CA VAL A 10 -16.09 8.10 -15.23
C VAL A 10 -15.22 9.27 -14.81
N ARG A 11 -14.31 9.06 -13.85
CA ARG A 11 -13.38 10.09 -13.37
C ARG A 11 -11.98 9.86 -13.93
N VAL A 12 -11.30 10.95 -14.28
CA VAL A 12 -9.93 10.96 -14.79
C VAL A 12 -9.00 11.50 -13.71
N TRP A 13 -8.02 10.70 -13.32
CA TRP A 13 -7.01 11.05 -12.32
C TRP A 13 -5.61 11.06 -12.96
N ARG A 14 -4.76 11.99 -12.50
CA ARG A 14 -3.32 11.93 -12.81
C ARG A 14 -2.67 10.77 -12.06
N ALA A 15 -1.81 10.01 -12.73
CA ALA A 15 -1.05 8.92 -12.08
C ALA A 15 -0.10 9.47 -11.00
N ARG A 16 0.51 10.63 -11.27
CA ARG A 16 1.26 11.42 -10.29
C ARG A 16 0.50 12.72 -10.01
N ALA A 17 -0.04 12.85 -8.80
CA ALA A 17 -0.90 13.99 -8.43
C ALA A 17 -0.15 15.34 -8.47
N SER A 18 1.15 15.36 -8.17
CA SER A 18 1.97 16.57 -8.10
C SER A 18 2.70 16.93 -9.40
N GLU A 19 2.59 16.11 -10.44
CA GLU A 19 3.25 16.35 -11.72
C GLU A 19 2.45 17.37 -12.54
N ALA A 20 3.13 18.34 -13.15
CA ALA A 20 2.50 19.32 -14.03
C ALA A 20 2.11 18.66 -15.36
N GLY A 21 0.96 19.06 -15.92
CA GLY A 21 0.42 18.44 -17.14
C GLY A 21 0.94 19.04 -18.45
N GLY A 22 1.82 20.04 -18.38
CA GLY A 22 2.35 20.77 -19.53
C GLY A 22 3.83 20.50 -19.78
N LYS A 23 4.37 21.08 -20.88
CA LYS A 23 5.81 21.02 -21.16
C LYS A 23 6.57 21.85 -20.13
N LEU A 24 7.43 21.19 -19.37
CA LEU A 24 8.35 21.82 -18.42
C LEU A 24 9.54 22.42 -19.14
N ARG A 25 10.01 23.59 -18.69
CA ARG A 25 11.33 24.13 -19.08
C ARG A 25 12.43 23.23 -18.53
N GLU A 26 13.59 23.21 -19.18
CA GLU A 26 14.70 22.33 -18.77
C GLU A 26 15.13 22.53 -17.32
N ARG A 27 15.25 23.78 -16.87
CA ARG A 27 15.58 24.12 -15.47
C ARG A 27 14.57 23.56 -14.48
N GLU A 28 13.29 23.63 -14.83
CA GLU A 28 12.20 23.15 -14.00
C GLU A 28 12.21 21.62 -13.92
N ARG A 29 12.43 20.95 -15.06
CA ARG A 29 12.59 19.50 -15.13
C ARG A 29 13.74 19.02 -14.25
N ALA A 30 14.92 19.63 -14.40
CA ALA A 30 16.09 19.29 -13.61
C ALA A 30 15.84 19.47 -12.09
N ALA A 31 15.13 20.55 -11.70
CA ALA A 31 14.76 20.78 -10.31
C ALA A 31 13.78 19.70 -9.78
N VAL A 32 12.81 19.27 -10.58
CA VAL A 32 11.89 18.18 -10.22
C VAL A 32 12.64 16.86 -10.07
N GLU A 33 13.49 16.51 -11.01
CA GLU A 33 14.31 15.28 -10.97
C GLU A 33 15.22 15.27 -9.74
N TYR A 34 15.88 16.40 -9.45
CA TYR A 34 16.72 16.54 -8.27
C TYR A 34 15.95 16.31 -6.96
N ARG A 35 14.77 16.95 -6.81
CA ARG A 35 13.91 16.75 -5.63
C ARG A 35 13.41 15.30 -5.51
N GLN A 36 13.08 14.66 -6.63
CA GLN A 36 12.66 13.25 -6.64
C GLN A 36 13.82 12.33 -6.22
N ALA A 37 15.03 12.57 -6.72
CA ALA A 37 16.22 11.83 -6.33
C ALA A 37 16.53 11.98 -4.84
N LEU A 38 16.44 13.21 -4.31
CA LEU A 38 16.62 13.48 -2.88
C LEU A 38 15.59 12.72 -2.03
N THR A 39 14.31 12.84 -2.42
CA THR A 39 13.20 12.17 -1.73
C THR A 39 13.36 10.66 -1.75
N LYS A 40 13.86 10.09 -2.85
CA LYS A 40 14.14 8.65 -2.97
C LYS A 40 15.30 8.22 -2.08
N ARG A 41 16.40 9.00 -2.05
CA ARG A 41 17.58 8.73 -1.23
C ARG A 41 17.26 8.79 0.27
N PHE A 42 16.55 9.83 0.70
CA PHE A 42 16.26 10.10 2.11
C PHE A 42 14.88 9.62 2.58
N GLY A 43 14.12 8.93 1.73
CA GLY A 43 12.75 8.48 2.05
C GLY A 43 12.65 7.43 3.15
N HIS A 44 13.77 6.87 3.60
CA HIS A 44 13.84 5.94 4.73
C HIS A 44 13.85 6.65 6.10
N LEU A 45 14.24 7.93 6.14
CA LEU A 45 14.25 8.73 7.38
C LEU A 45 12.82 8.88 7.92
N PRO A 46 12.62 8.82 9.26
CA PRO A 46 11.30 8.74 9.86
C PRO A 46 10.41 9.95 9.53
N GLU A 47 10.97 11.16 9.57
CA GLU A 47 10.23 12.39 9.29
C GLU A 47 9.80 12.49 7.82
N VAL A 48 10.74 12.25 6.90
CA VAL A 48 10.48 12.24 5.45
C VAL A 48 9.44 11.17 5.13
N ARG A 49 9.62 9.95 5.64
CA ARG A 49 8.70 8.83 5.46
C ARG A 49 7.29 9.13 5.97
N ARG A 50 7.17 9.77 7.14
CA ARG A 50 5.88 10.16 7.73
C ARG A 50 5.13 11.10 6.79
N ILE A 51 5.80 12.11 6.26
CA ILE A 51 5.20 13.10 5.34
C ILE A 51 4.82 12.43 4.01
N LEU A 52 5.72 11.64 3.41
CA LEU A 52 5.46 10.98 2.12
C LEU A 52 4.28 10.00 2.17
N LYS A 53 4.15 9.26 3.27
CA LYS A 53 3.09 8.24 3.45
C LYS A 53 1.77 8.81 3.95
N TYR A 54 1.75 10.05 4.44
CA TYR A 54 0.52 10.65 4.94
C TYR A 54 -0.54 10.76 3.84
N ARG A 55 -1.76 10.30 4.14
CA ARG A 55 -2.95 10.41 3.29
C ARG A 55 -4.17 10.67 4.16
N ALA A 56 -4.98 11.64 3.77
CA ALA A 56 -6.27 11.90 4.39
C ALA A 56 -7.29 10.89 3.83
N LEU A 57 -7.56 9.84 4.61
CA LEU A 57 -8.54 8.81 4.24
C LEU A 57 -9.86 9.04 4.98
N PRO A 58 -11.02 8.74 4.35
CA PRO A 58 -12.30 8.74 5.03
C PRO A 58 -12.30 7.88 6.30
N GLY A 59 -13.04 8.31 7.33
CA GLY A 59 -13.03 7.65 8.64
C GLY A 59 -13.48 6.19 8.59
N SER A 60 -14.49 5.87 7.78
CA SER A 60 -14.97 4.50 7.55
C SER A 60 -13.86 3.60 6.98
N LEU A 61 -13.14 4.09 5.96
CA LEU A 61 -12.04 3.38 5.33
C LEU A 61 -10.85 3.19 6.29
N LYS A 62 -10.51 4.22 7.07
CA LYS A 62 -9.43 4.13 8.08
C LYS A 62 -9.74 3.07 9.14
N LYS A 63 -10.99 3.01 9.62
CA LYS A 63 -11.46 1.98 10.56
C LYS A 63 -11.42 0.58 9.94
N ALA A 64 -11.90 0.42 8.71
CA ALA A 64 -11.89 -0.86 8.00
C ALA A 64 -10.46 -1.38 7.77
N ALA A 65 -9.54 -0.50 7.34
CA ALA A 65 -8.13 -0.83 7.14
C ALA A 65 -7.45 -1.25 8.45
N LYS A 66 -7.74 -0.55 9.56
CA LYS A 66 -7.23 -0.91 10.90
C LYS A 66 -7.69 -2.31 11.31
N ARG A 67 -9.00 -2.60 11.21
CA ARG A 67 -9.56 -3.93 11.53
C ARG A 67 -8.93 -5.04 10.69
N LYS A 68 -8.73 -4.80 9.39
CA LYS A 68 -8.07 -5.77 8.50
C LYS A 68 -6.63 -6.07 8.93
N ARG A 69 -5.87 -5.06 9.33
CA ARG A 69 -4.50 -5.24 9.84
C ARG A 69 -4.49 -6.04 11.14
N GLU A 70 -5.35 -5.69 12.10
CA GLU A 70 -5.46 -6.40 13.37
C GLU A 70 -5.82 -7.89 13.19
N ALA A 71 -6.72 -8.21 12.26
CA ALA A 71 -7.06 -9.59 11.93
C ALA A 71 -5.86 -10.35 11.35
N ALA A 72 -5.14 -9.75 10.39
CA ALA A 72 -3.95 -10.36 9.80
C ALA A 72 -2.82 -10.58 10.84
N ASP A 73 -2.60 -9.60 11.72
CA ASP A 73 -1.60 -9.70 12.79
C ASP A 73 -1.96 -10.80 13.80
N SER A 74 -3.26 -10.96 14.11
CA SER A 74 -3.75 -12.04 14.97
C SER A 74 -3.56 -13.42 14.34
N GLU A 75 -3.89 -13.57 13.06
CA GLU A 75 -3.67 -14.82 12.32
C GLU A 75 -2.17 -15.18 12.25
N ASN A 76 -1.32 -14.20 11.93
CA ASN A 76 0.12 -14.40 11.87
C ASN A 76 0.70 -14.83 13.23
N ARG A 77 0.25 -14.21 14.32
CA ARG A 77 0.65 -14.59 15.68
C ARG A 77 0.22 -16.01 16.03
N LYS A 78 -1.02 -16.41 15.68
CA LYS A 78 -1.50 -17.78 15.91
C LYS A 78 -0.71 -18.81 15.10
N LEU A 79 -0.33 -18.47 13.87
CA LEU A 79 0.51 -19.32 13.03
C LEU A 79 1.92 -19.45 13.59
N GLU A 80 2.51 -18.33 14.02
CA GLU A 80 3.84 -18.32 14.64
C GLU A 80 3.86 -19.10 15.95
N ASN A 81 2.88 -18.92 16.83
CA ASN A 81 2.75 -19.70 18.07
C ASN A 81 2.60 -21.20 17.77
N ARG A 82 1.76 -21.58 16.80
CA ARG A 82 1.63 -22.98 16.39
C ARG A 82 2.94 -23.53 15.84
N ARG A 83 3.70 -22.75 15.09
CA ARG A 83 5.00 -23.18 14.57
C ARG A 83 6.05 -23.39 15.66
N ILE A 84 6.11 -22.49 16.65
CA ILE A 84 7.10 -22.57 17.75
C ILE A 84 6.76 -23.72 18.71
N HIS A 85 5.46 -23.99 18.93
CA HIS A 85 4.98 -24.93 19.95
C HIS A 85 4.44 -26.25 19.38
N SER A 86 4.54 -26.51 18.07
CA SER A 86 4.18 -27.78 17.43
C SER A 86 5.39 -28.71 17.36
N LYS A 87 5.16 -30.01 17.58
CA LYS A 87 6.17 -31.07 17.42
C LYS A 87 6.48 -31.36 15.94
N ASP A 88 5.47 -31.18 15.08
CA ASP A 88 5.59 -31.35 13.64
C ASP A 88 5.88 -30.00 12.98
N SER A 89 6.98 -29.94 12.23
CA SER A 89 7.50 -28.75 11.54
C SER A 89 6.70 -28.34 10.30
N GLU A 90 5.52 -28.94 10.10
CA GLU A 90 4.74 -28.86 8.86
C GLU A 90 3.85 -27.61 8.75
N ALA A 91 3.82 -26.75 9.78
CA ALA A 91 3.13 -25.46 9.73
C ALA A 91 3.89 -24.45 8.84
N THR A 92 3.97 -24.74 7.55
CA THR A 92 4.54 -23.85 6.53
C THR A 92 3.58 -22.70 6.26
N ARG A 93 4.13 -21.51 5.98
CA ARG A 93 3.34 -20.35 5.56
C ARG A 93 2.77 -20.62 4.17
N GLU A 94 1.53 -21.07 4.09
CA GLU A 94 0.79 -21.03 2.83
C GLU A 94 0.75 -19.58 2.30
N GLY A 95 1.16 -19.40 1.04
CA GLY A 95 1.12 -18.10 0.39
C GLY A 95 -0.30 -17.54 0.33
N GLU A 96 -0.46 -16.23 0.54
CA GLU A 96 -1.77 -15.57 0.54
C GLU A 96 -2.56 -15.82 -0.75
N ARG A 97 -1.87 -15.98 -1.88
CA ARG A 97 -2.47 -16.27 -3.18
C ARG A 97 -3.15 -17.64 -3.21
N SER A 98 -2.50 -18.67 -2.66
CA SER A 98 -3.06 -20.03 -2.57
C SER A 98 -4.30 -20.06 -1.69
N LYS A 99 -4.26 -19.35 -0.54
CA LYS A 99 -5.42 -19.19 0.36
C LYS A 99 -6.62 -18.52 -0.32
N ARG A 100 -6.36 -17.51 -1.16
CA ARG A 100 -7.42 -16.79 -1.88
C ARG A 100 -8.11 -17.67 -2.91
N ILE A 101 -7.33 -18.45 -3.68
CA ILE A 101 -7.84 -19.37 -4.70
C ILE A 101 -8.64 -20.51 -4.05
N ALA A 102 -8.15 -21.07 -2.93
CA ALA A 102 -8.86 -22.12 -2.20
C ALA A 102 -10.24 -21.64 -1.68
N ARG A 103 -10.36 -20.36 -1.29
CA ARG A 103 -11.62 -19.75 -0.85
C ARG A 103 -12.65 -19.53 -1.96
N GLU A 104 -12.22 -19.41 -3.21
CA GLU A 104 -13.10 -19.13 -4.36
C GLU A 104 -13.65 -20.42 -5.00
N ARG A 105 -13.03 -21.57 -4.71
CA ARG A 105 -13.44 -22.89 -5.21
C ARG A 105 -14.42 -23.64 -4.32
N VAL A 106 -14.80 -23.06 -3.19
CA VAL A 106 -15.78 -23.59 -2.22
C VAL A 106 -16.97 -22.66 -2.20
#